data_AF-A0A976JJX4-F1
#
_entry.id   AF-A0A976JJX4-F1
#
_cell.length_a   1.000
_cell.length_b   1.000
_cell.length_c   1.000
_cell.angle_alpha   90.00
_cell.angle_beta   90.00
_cell.angle_gamma   90.00
#
_symmetry.space_group_name_H-M   'P 1'
#
loop_
_entity.id
_entity.type
_entity.pdbx_description
1 polymer ?
#
loop_
_entity_poly.entity_id
_entity_poly.type
_entity_poly.pdbx_seq_one_letter_code
_entity_poly.pdbx_strand_id
1 'polypeptide(L)'
;MSSDSFGFTLENLRRVKRGVELFNSDDYWDCHEELEHWWLEDLHDPARLIYWAIIQVAACLYHYERENLVGCKGMIVKTWNKLERAEKAHVENELTETYLDWTNFKKLCRSVPEEPVLEDFKALFEYKFPDPAKWELSDE
;
A
#
# COMPACT_ATOMS: atom_id res chain seq x y z
N MET A 1 -17.70 -8.49 23.03
CA MET A 1 -16.91 -9.62 22.48
C MET A 1 -16.25 -9.07 21.24
N SER A 2 -15.01 -8.63 21.37
CA SER A 2 -14.20 -8.14 20.24
C SER A 2 -14.05 -9.31 19.27
N SER A 3 -14.66 -9.21 18.09
CA SER A 3 -14.28 -10.10 17.00
C SER A 3 -12.83 -9.76 16.69
N ASP A 4 -11.92 -10.64 17.08
CA ASP A 4 -10.56 -10.60 16.54
C ASP A 4 -10.71 -10.76 15.03
N SER A 5 -10.73 -9.65 14.30
CA SER A 5 -10.76 -9.67 12.85
C SER A 5 -9.41 -10.19 12.38
N PHE A 6 -9.40 -11.47 12.00
CA PHE A 6 -8.28 -12.08 11.31
C PHE A 6 -8.31 -11.62 9.84
N GLY A 7 -7.90 -10.37 9.58
CA GLY A 7 -7.71 -9.87 8.21
C GLY A 7 -8.18 -8.44 7.96
N PHE A 8 -7.99 -8.01 6.71
CA PHE A 8 -8.40 -6.69 6.22
C PHE A 8 -9.93 -6.58 6.13
N THR A 9 -10.52 -5.53 6.69
CA THR A 9 -11.98 -5.35 6.78
C THR A 9 -12.49 -4.22 5.88
N LEU A 10 -13.81 -4.08 5.78
CA LEU A 10 -14.44 -2.92 5.14
C LEU A 10 -14.09 -1.61 5.87
N GLU A 11 -13.89 -1.64 7.18
CA GLU A 11 -13.46 -0.45 7.94
C GLU A 11 -12.03 -0.07 7.57
N ASN A 12 -11.12 -1.05 7.46
CA ASN A 12 -9.77 -0.77 6.98
C ASN A 12 -9.79 -0.23 5.55
N LEU A 13 -10.68 -0.76 4.69
CA LEU A 13 -10.87 -0.29 3.32
C LEU A 13 -11.34 1.17 3.26
N ARG A 14 -12.30 1.56 4.12
CA ARG A 14 -12.76 2.95 4.24
C ARG A 14 -11.61 3.89 4.61
N ARG A 15 -10.74 3.47 5.54
CA ARG A 15 -9.59 4.27 6.00
C ARG A 15 -8.52 4.46 4.94
N VAL A 16 -8.22 3.43 4.13
CA VAL A 16 -7.22 3.58 3.07
C VAL A 16 -7.73 4.36 1.86
N LYS A 17 -9.05 4.54 1.72
CA LYS A 17 -9.68 5.14 0.53
C LYS A 17 -9.02 6.46 0.14
N ARG A 18 -8.87 7.40 1.07
CA ARG A 18 -8.31 8.72 0.78
C ARG A 18 -6.85 8.64 0.36
N GLY A 19 -6.05 7.80 1.01
CA GLY A 19 -4.66 7.57 0.61
C GLY A 19 -4.54 6.97 -0.79
N VAL A 20 -5.44 6.05 -1.16
CA VAL A 20 -5.47 5.47 -2.50
C VAL A 20 -5.85 6.52 -3.57
N GLU A 21 -6.79 7.42 -3.28
CA GLU A 21 -7.10 8.54 -4.18
C GLU A 21 -5.88 9.45 -4.42
N LEU A 22 -5.13 9.75 -3.37
CA LEU A 22 -3.90 10.55 -3.44
C LEU A 22 -2.80 9.82 -4.22
N PHE A 23 -2.59 8.52 -3.95
CA PHE A 23 -1.68 7.68 -4.72
C PHE A 23 -2.02 7.70 -6.22
N ASN A 24 -3.30 7.55 -6.55
CA ASN A 24 -3.75 7.55 -7.93
C ASN A 24 -3.59 8.91 -8.63
N SER A 25 -3.47 10.00 -7.86
CA SER A 25 -3.25 11.36 -8.35
C SER A 25 -1.78 11.76 -8.41
N ASP A 26 -0.84 10.83 -8.13
CA ASP A 26 0.61 11.07 -8.02
C ASP A 26 1.01 11.95 -6.82
N ASP A 27 0.08 12.24 -5.89
CA ASP A 27 0.34 12.98 -4.66
C ASP A 27 0.93 12.05 -3.58
N TYR A 28 2.10 11.46 -3.84
CA TYR A 28 2.65 10.37 -3.02
C TYR A 28 3.03 10.79 -1.60
N TRP A 29 3.47 12.03 -1.39
CA TRP A 29 3.77 12.53 -0.05
C TRP A 29 2.50 12.65 0.80
N ASP A 30 1.44 13.23 0.23
CA ASP A 30 0.17 13.38 0.93
C ASP A 30 -0.49 12.02 1.16
N CYS A 31 -0.36 11.08 0.21
CA CYS A 31 -0.75 9.68 0.42
C CYS A 31 -0.04 9.06 1.62
N HIS A 32 1.28 9.27 1.74
CA HIS A 32 2.05 8.80 2.89
C HIS A 32 1.50 9.38 4.20
N GLU A 33 1.32 10.70 4.29
CA GLU A 33 0.86 11.35 5.52
C GLU A 33 -0.57 10.92 5.89
N GLU A 34 -1.47 10.83 4.92
CA GLU A 34 -2.86 10.39 5.12
C GLU A 34 -2.91 8.95 5.66
N LEU A 35 -2.14 8.03 5.08
CA LEU A 35 -2.15 6.64 5.54
C LEU A 35 -1.37 6.44 6.84
N GLU A 36 -0.33 7.24 7.10
CA GLU A 36 0.41 7.19 8.37
C GLU A 36 -0.50 7.55 9.55
N HIS A 37 -1.41 8.51 9.38
CA HIS A 37 -2.44 8.82 10.37
C HIS A 37 -3.25 7.58 10.77
N TRP A 38 -3.88 6.90 9.82
CA TRP A 38 -4.66 5.68 10.10
C TRP A 38 -3.81 4.52 10.60
N TRP A 39 -2.59 4.39 10.07
CA TRP A 39 -1.63 3.41 10.57
C TRP A 39 -1.26 3.67 12.03
N LEU A 40 -1.24 4.91 12.52
CA LEU A 40 -1.02 5.20 13.94
C LEU A 40 -2.26 4.95 14.79
N GLU A 41 -3.47 5.16 14.27
CA GLU A 41 -4.72 4.93 15.00
C GLU A 41 -5.05 3.44 15.22
N ASP A 42 -4.76 2.58 14.25
CA ASP A 42 -5.15 1.16 14.25
C ASP A 42 -4.25 0.25 15.12
N LEU A 43 -3.79 0.75 16.26
CA LEU A 43 -2.85 0.05 17.13
C LEU A 43 -3.33 -1.39 17.43
N HIS A 44 -2.42 -2.34 17.22
CA HIS A 44 -2.63 -3.79 17.37
C HIS A 44 -3.47 -4.48 16.28
N ASP A 45 -3.97 -3.77 15.27
CA ASP A 45 -4.61 -4.40 14.10
C ASP A 45 -3.56 -4.95 13.11
N PRO A 46 -3.55 -6.27 12.80
CA PRO A 46 -2.69 -6.84 11.76
C PRO A 46 -2.92 -6.23 10.37
N ALA A 47 -4.12 -5.72 10.07
CA ALA A 47 -4.46 -5.07 8.81
C ALA A 47 -3.55 -3.88 8.48
N ARG A 48 -2.94 -3.26 9.51
CA ARG A 48 -1.91 -2.21 9.37
C ARG A 48 -0.76 -2.56 8.45
N LEU A 49 -0.47 -3.84 8.22
CA LEU A 49 0.55 -4.26 7.27
C LEU A 49 0.22 -3.84 5.82
N ILE A 50 -1.07 -3.75 5.47
CA ILE A 50 -1.53 -3.28 4.15
C ILE A 50 -1.21 -1.79 3.99
N TYR A 51 -1.68 -0.96 4.93
CA TYR A 51 -1.38 0.48 5.01
C TYR A 51 0.12 0.72 4.94
N TRP A 52 0.90 -0.01 5.74
CA TRP A 52 2.35 0.20 5.84
C TRP A 52 3.07 -0.10 4.53
N ALA A 53 2.64 -1.12 3.79
CA ALA A 53 3.20 -1.40 2.47
C ALA A 53 2.86 -0.27 1.47
N ILE A 54 1.63 0.26 1.47
CA ILE A 54 1.23 1.37 0.60
C ILE A 54 2.01 2.65 0.96
N ILE A 55 2.12 2.98 2.26
CA ILE A 55 2.92 4.11 2.78
C ILE A 55 4.37 4.04 2.28
N GLN A 56 4.98 2.86 2.36
CA GLN A 56 6.37 2.67 1.92
C GLN A 56 6.53 2.77 0.41
N VAL A 57 5.55 2.29 -0.38
CA VAL A 57 5.58 2.50 -1.83
C VAL A 57 5.34 3.97 -2.19
N ALA A 58 4.43 4.66 -1.51
CA ALA A 58 4.25 6.10 -1.72
C ALA A 58 5.55 6.87 -1.43
N ALA A 59 6.22 6.61 -0.31
CA ALA A 59 7.53 7.18 -0.02
C ALA A 59 8.61 6.78 -1.05
N CYS A 60 8.56 5.56 -1.58
CA CYS A 60 9.43 5.10 -2.66
C CYS A 60 9.23 5.94 -3.93
N LEU A 61 7.98 6.16 -4.35
CA LEU A 61 7.65 6.89 -5.57
C LEU A 61 7.93 8.40 -5.43
N TYR A 62 7.72 8.97 -4.25
CA TYR A 62 8.18 10.32 -3.94
C TYR A 62 9.70 10.50 -4.09
N HIS A 63 10.49 9.47 -3.74
CA HIS A 63 11.92 9.48 -4.01
C HIS A 63 12.23 9.30 -5.50
N TYR A 64 11.43 8.52 -6.22
CA TYR A 64 11.59 8.28 -7.65
C TYR A 64 11.41 9.57 -8.47
N GLU A 65 10.38 10.38 -8.17
CA GLU A 65 10.16 11.69 -8.80
C GLU A 65 11.34 12.66 -8.66
N ARG A 66 12.21 12.40 -7.68
CA ARG A 66 13.41 13.22 -7.38
C ARG A 66 14.70 12.56 -7.84
N GLU A 67 14.61 11.49 -8.63
CA GLU A 67 15.74 10.68 -9.09
C GLU A 67 16.61 10.15 -7.93
N ASN A 68 16.02 10.01 -6.73
CA ASN A 68 16.73 9.54 -5.55
C ASN A 68 16.68 8.01 -5.45
N LEU A 69 17.57 7.35 -6.19
CA LEU A 69 17.67 5.89 -6.23
C LEU A 69 17.91 5.26 -4.84
N VAL A 70 18.72 5.90 -3.99
CA VAL A 70 19.02 5.40 -2.64
C VAL A 70 17.75 5.37 -1.79
N GLY A 71 16.93 6.42 -1.88
CA GLY A 71 15.63 6.49 -1.22
C GLY A 71 14.66 5.42 -1.74
N CYS A 72 14.56 5.26 -3.06
CA CYS A 72 13.71 4.25 -3.69
C CYS A 72 14.09 2.83 -3.21
N LYS A 73 15.37 2.47 -3.34
CA LYS A 73 15.92 1.17 -2.90
C LYS A 73 15.63 0.92 -1.42
N GLY A 74 15.85 1.92 -0.57
CA GLY A 74 15.63 1.80 0.87
C GLY A 74 14.17 1.54 1.23
N MET A 75 13.22 2.11 0.49
CA MET A 75 11.79 1.91 0.75
C MET A 75 11.27 0.59 0.17
N ILE A 76 11.62 0.24 -1.07
CA ILE A 76 11.10 -0.97 -1.71
C ILE A 76 11.51 -2.26 -0.97
N VAL A 77 12.74 -2.32 -0.46
CA VAL A 77 13.22 -3.44 0.36
C VAL A 77 12.40 -3.57 1.65
N LYS A 78 12.03 -2.44 2.27
CA LYS A 78 11.18 -2.45 3.47
C LYS A 78 9.75 -2.89 3.14
N THR A 79 9.24 -2.49 1.97
CA THR A 79 7.92 -2.91 1.47
C THR A 79 7.87 -4.42 1.34
N TRP A 80 8.89 -5.07 0.77
CA TRP A 80 8.92 -6.54 0.64
C TRP A 80 8.73 -7.26 1.97
N ASN A 81 9.40 -6.76 3.03
CA ASN A 81 9.22 -7.31 4.38
C ASN A 81 7.78 -7.14 4.90
N LYS A 82 7.08 -6.04 4.56
CA LYS A 82 5.68 -5.85 4.96
C LYS A 82 4.74 -6.76 4.21
N LEU A 83 4.95 -6.93 2.90
CA LEU A 83 4.19 -7.88 2.09
C LEU A 83 4.34 -9.31 2.61
N GLU A 84 5.57 -9.76 2.87
CA GLU A 84 5.83 -11.09 3.44
C GLU A 84 5.15 -11.29 4.81
N ARG A 85 5.15 -10.25 5.65
CA ARG A 85 4.47 -10.30 6.95
C ARG A 85 2.96 -10.33 6.82
N ALA A 86 2.38 -9.59 5.87
CA ALA A 86 0.94 -9.60 5.60
C ALA A 86 0.48 -10.98 5.15
N GLU A 87 1.24 -11.61 4.25
CA GLU A 87 1.01 -12.98 3.77
C GLU A 87 1.06 -13.99 4.92
N LYS A 88 2.12 -13.95 5.75
CA LYS A 88 2.28 -14.87 6.91
C LYS A 88 1.20 -14.69 7.98
N ALA A 89 0.72 -13.47 8.16
CA ALA A 89 -0.34 -13.16 9.10
C ALA A 89 -1.74 -13.41 8.54
N HIS A 90 -1.86 -13.87 7.28
CA HIS A 90 -3.14 -14.08 6.60
C HIS A 90 -4.05 -12.85 6.62
N VAL A 91 -3.45 -11.66 6.47
CA VAL A 91 -4.18 -10.39 6.48
C VAL A 91 -4.96 -10.16 5.19
N GLU A 92 -4.39 -10.62 4.09
CA GLU A 92 -4.88 -10.42 2.73
C GLU A 92 -6.10 -11.30 2.45
N ASN A 93 -7.08 -10.74 1.75
CA ASN A 93 -8.33 -11.41 1.41
C ASN A 93 -8.98 -10.80 0.15
N GLU A 94 -10.22 -11.19 -0.13
CA GLU A 94 -10.98 -10.75 -1.29
C GLU A 94 -11.14 -9.21 -1.36
N LEU A 95 -11.21 -8.51 -0.23
CA LEU A 95 -11.29 -7.05 -0.22
C LEU A 95 -10.00 -6.42 -0.74
N THR A 96 -8.84 -6.90 -0.27
CA THR A 96 -7.56 -6.40 -0.77
C THR A 96 -7.39 -6.69 -2.26
N GLU A 97 -7.82 -7.86 -2.73
CA GLU A 97 -7.73 -8.18 -4.17
C GLU A 97 -8.66 -7.30 -5.00
N THR A 98 -9.93 -7.19 -4.61
CA THR A 98 -10.95 -6.48 -5.39
C THR A 98 -10.69 -4.97 -5.47
N TYR A 99 -10.32 -4.36 -4.34
CA TYR A 99 -10.27 -2.90 -4.23
C TYR A 99 -8.85 -2.33 -4.32
N LEU A 100 -7.82 -3.14 -4.06
CA LEU A 100 -6.42 -2.71 -4.08
C LEU A 100 -5.58 -3.45 -5.12
N ASP A 101 -6.17 -4.31 -5.96
CA ASP A 101 -5.46 -5.09 -6.99
C ASP A 101 -4.19 -5.75 -6.40
N TRP A 102 -4.36 -6.32 -5.21
CA TRP A 102 -3.24 -6.59 -4.30
C TRP A 102 -2.22 -7.57 -4.89
N THR A 103 -2.67 -8.58 -5.63
CA THR A 103 -1.79 -9.51 -6.32
C THR A 103 -0.86 -8.81 -7.31
N ASN A 104 -1.39 -7.89 -8.13
CA ASN A 104 -0.60 -7.15 -9.10
C ASN A 104 0.31 -6.11 -8.42
N PHE A 105 -0.19 -5.40 -7.41
CA PHE A 105 0.61 -4.48 -6.60
C PHE A 105 1.85 -5.18 -6.01
N LYS A 106 1.67 -6.36 -5.39
CA LYS A 106 2.78 -7.17 -4.88
C LYS A 106 3.74 -7.62 -5.97
N LYS A 107 3.21 -8.02 -7.13
CA LYS A 107 4.03 -8.44 -8.28
C LYS A 107 4.92 -7.30 -8.77
N LEU A 108 4.40 -6.08 -8.90
CA LEU A 108 5.16 -4.90 -9.31
C LEU A 108 6.21 -4.52 -8.26
N CYS A 109 5.85 -4.57 -6.98
CA CYS A 109 6.82 -4.35 -5.91
C CYS A 109 7.99 -5.34 -6.01
N ARG A 110 7.69 -6.62 -6.26
CA ARG A 110 8.68 -7.72 -6.33
C ARG A 110 9.42 -7.82 -7.67
N SER A 111 9.00 -7.09 -8.70
CA SER A 111 9.73 -7.04 -9.98
C SER A 111 10.94 -6.12 -9.94
N VAL A 112 10.99 -5.20 -8.98
CA VAL A 112 12.18 -4.38 -8.72
C VAL A 112 13.28 -5.30 -8.16
N PRO A 113 14.50 -5.34 -8.73
CA PRO A 113 15.58 -6.18 -8.21
C PRO A 113 16.21 -5.58 -6.94
N GLU A 114 16.98 -6.39 -6.21
CA GLU A 114 17.68 -5.96 -4.98
C GLU A 114 18.71 -4.84 -5.22
N GLU A 115 19.33 -4.84 -6.39
CA GLU A 115 20.22 -3.78 -6.87
C GLU A 115 19.59 -3.08 -8.08
N PRO A 116 18.62 -2.17 -7.86
CA PRO A 116 17.87 -1.56 -8.95
C PRO A 116 18.59 -0.34 -9.55
N VAL A 117 18.22 -0.02 -10.78
CA VAL A 117 18.38 1.32 -11.38
C VAL A 117 17.01 2.03 -11.38
N LEU A 118 16.98 3.34 -11.65
CA LEU A 118 15.72 4.09 -11.65
C LEU A 118 14.67 3.50 -12.60
N GLU A 119 15.05 3.03 -13.79
CA GLU A 119 14.12 2.46 -14.77
C GLU A 119 13.34 1.26 -14.22
N ASP A 120 13.90 0.50 -13.28
CA ASP A 120 13.22 -0.66 -12.68
C ASP A 120 11.96 -0.27 -11.89
N PHE A 121 11.86 0.99 -11.45
CA PHE A 121 10.71 1.52 -10.71
C PHE A 121 9.59 2.03 -11.61
N LYS A 122 9.83 2.18 -12.92
CA LYS A 122 8.89 2.83 -13.84
C LYS A 122 7.52 2.14 -13.86
N ALA A 123 7.48 0.82 -13.91
CA ALA A 123 6.22 0.08 -13.91
C ALA A 123 5.44 0.25 -12.59
N LEU A 124 6.13 0.44 -11.47
CA LEU A 124 5.50 0.72 -10.18
C LEU A 124 5.03 2.18 -10.09
N PHE A 125 5.73 3.11 -10.73
CA PHE A 125 5.34 4.52 -10.83
C PHE A 125 4.10 4.72 -11.71
N GLU A 126 4.02 4.01 -12.85
CA GLU A 126 2.87 4.05 -13.76
C GLU A 126 1.62 3.33 -13.20
N TYR A 127 1.77 2.58 -12.12
CA TYR A 127 0.68 1.83 -11.50
C TYR A 127 -0.34 2.73 -10.81
N LYS A 128 -1.61 2.34 -10.91
CA LYS A 128 -2.73 2.96 -10.21
C LYS A 128 -3.61 1.86 -9.62
N PHE A 129 -4.08 2.07 -8.40
CA PHE A 129 -5.05 1.20 -7.76
C PHE A 129 -6.42 1.29 -8.47
N PRO A 130 -7.29 0.28 -8.29
CA PRO A 130 -8.68 0.37 -8.70
C PRO A 130 -9.35 1.65 -8.17
N ASP A 131 -10.04 2.36 -9.07
CA ASP A 131 -10.64 3.67 -8.82
C ASP A 131 -11.54 3.70 -7.57
N PRO A 132 -11.15 4.42 -6.49
CA PRO A 132 -11.93 4.51 -5.26
C PRO A 132 -13.33 5.12 -5.42
N ALA A 133 -13.58 5.87 -6.50
CA ALA A 133 -14.91 6.40 -6.79
C ALA A 133 -15.92 5.30 -7.17
N LYS A 134 -15.45 4.10 -7.53
CA LYS A 134 -16.27 2.93 -7.90
C LYS A 134 -16.45 1.93 -6.76
N TRP A 135 -15.87 2.19 -5.59
CA TRP A 135 -15.97 1.28 -4.47
C TRP A 135 -17.39 1.33 -3.90
N GLU A 136 -18.14 0.23 -4.05
CA GLU A 136 -19.47 0.06 -3.47
C GLU A 136 -19.36 -0.30 -1.98
N LEU A 137 -18.97 0.67 -1.15
CA LEU A 137 -18.93 0.51 0.30
C LEU A 137 -20.34 0.80 0.83
N SER A 138 -21.08 -0.23 1.24
CA SER A 138 -22.38 -0.02 1.88
C SER A 138 -22.21 0.71 3.21
N ASP A 139 -23.06 1.70 3.46
CA ASP A 139 -23.24 2.33 4.77
C ASP A 139 -24.10 1.41 5.65
N GLU A 140 -23.56 0.26 6.07
CA GLU A 140 -24.11 -0.48 7.22
C GLU A 140 -23.47 -0.02 8.53
#